data_AF-A1SRI9-F1
#
_entry.id   AF-A1SRI9-F1
#
_cell.length_a   1.000
_cell.length_b   1.000
_cell.length_c   1.000
_cell.angle_alpha   90.00
_cell.angle_beta   90.00
_cell.angle_gamma   90.00
#
_symmetry.space_group_name_H-M   'P 1'
#
loop_
_entity.id
_entity.type
_entity.pdbx_description
1 polymer ?
#
loop_
_entity_poly.entity_id
_entity_poly.type
_entity_poly.pdbx_seq_one_letter_code
_entity_poly.pdbx_strand_id
1 'polypeptide(L)'
;MKLTMWFTLEMFLTCLLVVGKVVFITTYLYTGYSIWLLLLVTLLLISLPIYYGIYESVVGEEKVNKIESKIGKSIHLLIAFIIVISAVCVFVFQTYTYLKSGVWLPLSVIDGFSTIGFEWAKNPTDWIGLWELVDQVPLSVGLFLIGLYVFQFYD
;
A
#
# COMPACT_ATOMS: atom_id res chain seq x y z
N MET A 1 10.24 -35.83 -12.12
CA MET A 1 10.40 -35.08 -13.39
C MET A 1 9.54 -33.81 -13.47
N LYS A 2 8.28 -33.80 -12.99
CA LYS A 2 7.46 -32.56 -12.96
C LYS A 2 8.03 -31.46 -12.05
N LEU A 3 8.57 -31.84 -10.88
CA LEU A 3 9.14 -30.89 -9.91
C LEU A 3 10.37 -30.13 -10.45
N THR A 4 11.27 -30.82 -11.14
CA THR A 4 12.49 -30.24 -11.73
C THR A 4 12.19 -29.28 -12.89
N MET A 5 11.13 -29.54 -13.65
CA MET A 5 10.72 -28.67 -14.76
C MET A 5 10.11 -27.35 -14.24
N TRP A 6 9.30 -27.42 -13.19
CA TRP A 6 8.69 -26.24 -12.56
C TRP A 6 9.74 -25.31 -11.93
N PHE A 7 10.69 -25.87 -11.17
CA PHE A 7 11.77 -25.10 -10.55
C PHE A 7 12.65 -24.37 -11.59
N THR A 8 12.92 -25.03 -12.72
CA THR A 8 13.72 -24.43 -13.81
C THR A 8 12.99 -23.22 -14.44
N LEU A 9 11.66 -23.31 -14.58
CA LEU A 9 10.84 -22.22 -15.10
C LEU A 9 10.81 -21.02 -14.14
N GLU A 10 10.66 -21.26 -12.84
CA GLU A 10 10.66 -20.20 -11.81
C GLU A 10 12.00 -19.45 -11.76
N MET A 11 13.13 -20.16 -11.87
CA MET A 11 14.45 -19.57 -11.95
C MET A 11 14.62 -18.70 -13.21
N PHE A 12 14.13 -19.17 -14.35
CA PHE A 12 14.17 -18.41 -15.61
C PHE A 12 13.32 -17.13 -15.54
N LEU A 13 12.10 -17.22 -14.99
CA LEU A 13 11.23 -16.06 -14.77
C LEU A 13 11.86 -15.06 -13.81
N THR A 14 12.52 -15.53 -12.76
CA THR A 14 13.24 -14.69 -11.81
C THR A 14 14.36 -13.92 -12.48
N CYS A 15 15.16 -14.56 -13.34
CA CYS A 15 16.20 -13.89 -14.12
C CYS A 15 15.62 -12.79 -15.03
N LEU A 16 14.51 -13.06 -15.72
CA LEU A 16 13.82 -12.06 -16.55
C LEU A 16 13.35 -10.85 -15.73
N LEU A 17 12.80 -11.08 -14.54
CA LEU A 17 12.33 -10.02 -13.66
C LEU A 17 13.49 -9.16 -13.13
N VAL A 18 14.63 -9.76 -12.81
CA VAL A 18 15.84 -9.02 -12.40
C VAL A 18 16.32 -8.12 -13.54
N VAL A 19 16.41 -8.65 -14.76
CA VAL A 19 16.79 -7.87 -15.94
C VAL A 19 15.82 -6.72 -16.17
N GLY A 20 14.51 -6.99 -16.09
CA GLY A 20 13.46 -5.96 -16.21
C GLY A 20 13.65 -4.83 -15.19
N LYS A 21 13.88 -5.15 -13.91
CA LYS A 21 14.12 -4.14 -12.86
C LYS A 21 15.32 -3.26 -13.17
N VAL A 22 16.44 -3.84 -13.62
CA VAL A 22 17.65 -3.08 -13.98
C VAL A 22 17.37 -2.11 -15.12
N VAL A 23 16.63 -2.54 -16.14
CA VAL A 23 16.24 -1.68 -17.28
C VAL A 23 15.33 -0.53 -16.82
N PHE A 24 14.34 -0.80 -15.97
CA PHE A 24 13.43 0.24 -15.48
C PHE A 24 14.12 1.24 -14.54
N ILE A 25 15.03 0.78 -13.67
CA ILE A 25 15.82 1.66 -12.79
C ILE A 25 16.71 2.58 -13.63
N THR A 26 17.44 2.03 -14.59
CA THR A 26 18.34 2.82 -15.45
C THR A 26 17.57 3.82 -16.31
N THR A 27 16.42 3.42 -16.85
CA THR A 27 15.54 4.32 -17.63
C THR A 27 14.94 5.42 -16.75
N TYR A 28 14.51 5.10 -15.53
CA TYR A 28 14.04 6.09 -14.56
C TYR A 28 15.12 7.13 -14.23
N LEU A 29 16.33 6.67 -13.89
CA LEU A 29 17.46 7.56 -13.57
C LEU A 29 17.84 8.47 -14.73
N TYR A 30 17.68 8.00 -15.98
CA TYR A 30 18.02 8.78 -17.16
C TYR A 30 16.94 9.78 -17.57
N THR A 31 15.66 9.43 -17.41
CA THR A 31 14.53 10.22 -17.94
C THR A 31 13.79 11.04 -16.89
N GLY A 32 13.88 10.68 -15.61
CA GLY A 32 13.18 11.34 -14.51
C GLY A 32 11.65 11.14 -14.50
N TYR A 33 11.10 10.34 -15.41
CA TYR A 33 9.65 10.14 -15.48
C TYR A 33 9.14 9.17 -14.39
N SER A 34 8.15 9.63 -13.63
CA SER A 34 7.49 8.86 -12.56
C SER A 34 6.82 7.56 -13.03
N ILE A 35 6.47 7.45 -14.32
CA ILE A 35 5.87 6.22 -14.89
C ILE A 35 6.80 5.01 -14.81
N TRP A 36 8.12 5.21 -14.91
CA TRP A 36 9.10 4.12 -14.80
C TRP A 36 9.25 3.63 -13.37
N LEU A 37 9.11 4.52 -12.39
CA LEU A 37 9.06 4.16 -10.97
C LEU A 37 7.82 3.31 -10.68
N LEU A 38 6.67 3.67 -11.25
CA LEU A 38 5.43 2.91 -11.11
C LEU A 38 5.54 1.50 -11.74
N LEU A 39 6.15 1.40 -12.93
CA LEU A 39 6.42 0.11 -13.58
C LEU A 39 7.41 -0.73 -12.77
N LEU A 40 8.44 -0.13 -12.18
CA LEU A 40 9.38 -0.81 -11.29
C LEU A 40 8.67 -1.37 -10.05
N VAL A 41 7.82 -0.58 -9.39
CA VAL A 41 7.03 -1.02 -8.24
C VAL A 41 6.12 -2.18 -8.62
N THR A 42 5.46 -2.10 -9.78
CA THR A 42 4.59 -3.18 -10.27
C THR A 42 5.37 -4.46 -10.52
N LEU A 43 6.57 -4.36 -11.10
CA LEU A 43 7.45 -5.52 -11.36
C LEU A 43 8.01 -6.13 -10.07
N LEU A 44 8.24 -5.32 -9.04
CA LEU A 44 8.59 -5.79 -7.69
C LEU A 44 7.44 -6.58 -7.07
N LEU A 45 6.20 -6.08 -7.17
CA LEU A 45 5.02 -6.77 -6.65
C LEU A 45 4.78 -8.12 -7.35
N ILE A 46 4.89 -8.17 -8.68
CA ILE A 46 4.74 -9.43 -9.46
C ILE A 46 5.82 -10.46 -9.11
N SER A 47 7.01 -10.00 -8.69
CA SER A 47 8.10 -10.91 -8.35
C SER A 47 7.97 -11.57 -6.97
N LEU A 48 7.18 -10.99 -6.05
CA LEU A 48 7.05 -11.49 -4.67
C LEU A 48 6.51 -12.93 -4.59
N PRO A 49 5.44 -13.32 -5.31
CA PRO A 49 4.93 -14.70 -5.27
C PRO A 49 5.94 -15.73 -5.80
N ILE A 50 6.74 -15.36 -6.80
CA ILE A 50 7.76 -16.25 -7.40
C ILE A 50 8.89 -16.49 -6.42
N TYR A 51 9.40 -15.42 -5.78
CA TYR A 51 10.41 -15.58 -4.72
C TYR A 51 9.87 -16.38 -3.54
N TYR A 52 8.59 -16.19 -3.20
CA TYR A 52 7.93 -16.93 -2.14
C TYR A 52 7.87 -18.44 -2.44
N GLY A 53 7.45 -18.85 -3.64
CA GLY A 53 7.41 -20.27 -4.03
C GLY A 53 8.79 -20.93 -4.04
N ILE A 54 9.82 -20.23 -4.55
CA ILE A 54 11.20 -20.74 -4.51
C ILE A 54 11.66 -20.91 -3.05
N TYR A 55 11.40 -19.92 -2.20
CA TYR A 55 11.75 -19.97 -0.78
C TYR A 55 11.07 -21.15 -0.08
N GLU A 56 9.78 -21.36 -0.34
CA GLU A 56 8.99 -22.47 0.19
C GLU A 56 9.58 -23.83 -0.17
N SER A 57 9.96 -24.00 -1.45
CA SER A 57 10.56 -25.24 -1.96
C SER A 57 11.91 -25.59 -1.33
N VAL A 58 12.70 -24.59 -0.90
CA VAL A 58 14.05 -24.77 -0.35
C VAL A 58 14.05 -24.97 1.16
N VAL A 59 13.18 -24.25 1.88
CA VAL A 59 13.24 -24.14 3.35
C VAL A 59 12.29 -25.13 4.06
N GLY A 60 11.27 -25.63 3.34
CA GLY A 60 10.28 -26.58 3.84
C GLY A 60 9.08 -25.89 4.52
N GLU A 61 7.88 -26.41 4.27
CA GLU A 61 6.57 -25.81 4.62
C GLU A 61 6.48 -25.37 6.09
N GLU A 62 6.99 -26.16 7.04
CA GLU A 62 6.90 -25.82 8.47
C GLU A 62 7.66 -24.55 8.86
N LYS A 63 8.88 -24.37 8.32
CA LYS A 63 9.68 -23.17 8.56
C LYS A 63 9.14 -21.97 7.80
N VAL A 64 8.56 -22.21 6.62
CA VAL A 64 7.99 -21.18 5.76
C VAL A 64 6.73 -20.60 6.42
N ASN A 65 5.81 -21.44 6.89
CA ASN A 65 4.62 -21.00 7.64
C ASN A 65 4.98 -20.16 8.87
N LYS A 66 6.05 -20.53 9.59
CA LYS A 66 6.55 -19.74 10.72
C LYS A 66 7.06 -18.36 10.28
N ILE A 67 7.74 -18.28 9.15
CA ILE A 67 8.29 -17.02 8.60
C ILE A 67 7.20 -16.16 7.98
N GLU A 68 6.26 -16.74 7.24
CA GLU A 68 5.06 -16.07 6.75
C GLU A 68 4.27 -15.43 7.88
N SER A 69 4.06 -16.15 8.98
CA SER A 69 3.36 -15.58 10.14
C SER A 69 4.07 -14.34 10.68
N LYS A 70 5.40 -14.31 10.65
CA LYS A 70 6.21 -13.19 11.14
C LYS A 70 6.27 -12.03 10.14
N ILE A 71 6.38 -12.33 8.85
CA ILE A 71 6.38 -11.34 7.76
C ILE A 71 5.00 -10.70 7.64
N GLY A 72 3.93 -11.48 7.64
CA GLY A 72 2.55 -11.00 7.59
C GLY A 72 2.23 -10.06 8.76
N LYS A 73 2.70 -10.39 9.97
CA LYS A 73 2.63 -9.52 11.15
C LYS A 73 3.41 -8.21 10.98
N SER A 74 4.63 -8.30 10.44
CA SER A 74 5.46 -7.11 10.19
C SER A 74 4.87 -6.19 9.12
N ILE A 75 4.27 -6.76 8.06
CA ILE A 75 3.56 -6.01 7.01
C ILE A 75 2.32 -5.32 7.59
N HIS A 76 1.50 -6.02 8.38
CA HIS A 76 0.34 -5.42 9.05
C HIS A 76 0.74 -4.23 9.93
N LEU A 77 1.79 -4.39 10.74
CA LEU A 77 2.31 -3.33 11.60
C LEU A 77 2.83 -2.13 10.78
N LEU A 78 3.53 -2.40 9.68
CA LEU A 78 4.01 -1.35 8.78
C LEU A 78 2.85 -0.58 8.14
N ILE A 79 1.80 -1.26 7.68
CA ILE A 79 0.61 -0.65 7.09
C ILE A 79 -0.09 0.24 8.13
N ALA A 80 -0.34 -0.28 9.33
CA ALA A 80 -0.94 0.49 10.42
C ALA A 80 -0.13 1.76 10.73
N PHE A 81 1.20 1.62 10.80
CA PHE A 81 2.11 2.74 11.07
C PHE A 81 2.08 3.81 9.96
N ILE A 82 2.08 3.40 8.69
CA ILE A 82 1.96 4.31 7.54
C ILE A 82 0.64 5.08 7.60
N ILE A 83 -0.46 4.42 7.92
CA ILE A 83 -1.79 5.06 8.03
C ILE A 83 -1.80 6.10 9.16
N VAL A 84 -1.25 5.77 10.33
CA VAL A 84 -1.16 6.71 11.47
C VAL A 84 -0.26 7.91 11.15
N ILE A 85 0.89 7.69 10.51
CA ILE A 85 1.75 8.80 10.07
C ILE A 85 0.99 9.69 9.06
N SER A 86 0.25 9.10 8.14
CA SER A 86 -0.53 9.85 7.15
C SER A 86 -1.56 10.76 7.82
N ALA A 87 -2.21 10.30 8.91
CA ALA A 87 -3.11 11.12 9.71
C ALA A 87 -2.42 12.39 10.26
N VAL A 88 -1.22 12.22 10.83
CA VAL A 88 -0.41 13.33 11.36
C VAL A 88 -0.01 14.29 10.24
N CYS A 89 0.44 13.75 9.09
CA CYS A 89 0.80 14.57 7.93
C CYS A 89 -0.38 15.41 7.42
N VAL A 90 -1.58 14.84 7.32
CA VAL A 90 -2.80 15.57 6.92
C VAL A 90 -3.10 16.69 7.90
N PHE A 91 -3.04 16.42 9.21
CA PHE A 91 -3.29 17.43 10.23
C PHE A 91 -2.27 18.59 10.18
N VAL A 92 -0.99 18.27 10.04
CA VAL A 92 0.08 19.26 9.88
C VAL A 92 -0.12 20.08 8.61
N PHE A 93 -0.52 19.44 7.51
CA PHE A 93 -0.82 20.12 6.25
C PHE A 93 -2.00 21.09 6.35
N GLN A 94 -3.11 20.67 6.97
CA GLN A 94 -4.27 21.54 7.23
C GLN A 94 -3.88 22.74 8.09
N THR A 95 -3.10 22.51 9.16
CA THR A 95 -2.60 23.56 10.06
C THR A 95 -1.70 24.55 9.32
N TYR A 96 -0.73 24.04 8.54
CA TYR A 96 0.16 24.88 7.74
C TYR A 96 -0.63 25.75 6.74
N THR A 97 -1.61 25.16 6.06
CA THR A 97 -2.46 25.86 5.09
C THR A 97 -3.31 26.94 5.77
N TYR A 98 -3.86 26.65 6.95
CA TYR A 98 -4.59 27.62 7.77
C TYR A 98 -3.69 28.79 8.18
N LEU A 99 -2.49 28.51 8.69
CA LEU A 99 -1.53 29.56 9.09
C LEU A 99 -1.10 30.43 7.91
N LYS A 100 -1.01 29.86 6.70
CA LYS A 100 -0.61 30.58 5.49
C LYS A 100 -1.71 31.44 4.89
N SER A 101 -2.95 30.93 4.87
CA SER A 101 -4.07 31.55 4.13
C SER A 101 -5.12 32.21 5.03
N GLY A 102 -5.11 31.93 6.33
CA GLY A 102 -6.16 32.33 7.28
C GLY A 102 -7.47 31.55 7.10
N VAL A 103 -7.56 30.60 6.17
CA VAL A 103 -8.76 29.82 5.87
C VAL A 103 -8.53 28.36 6.21
N TRP A 104 -9.44 27.76 6.99
CA TRP A 104 -9.35 26.35 7.34
C TRP A 104 -9.81 25.51 6.15
N LEU A 105 -9.01 24.53 5.73
CA LEU A 105 -9.36 23.61 4.66
C LEU A 105 -10.05 22.38 5.25
N PRO A 106 -11.39 22.24 5.13
CA PRO A 106 -12.09 21.07 5.61
C PRO A 106 -11.80 19.91 4.66
N LEU A 107 -10.90 19.01 5.04
CA LEU A 107 -10.73 17.72 4.37
C LEU A 107 -11.48 16.69 5.21
N SER A 108 -12.58 16.18 4.69
CA SER A 108 -13.36 15.13 5.33
C SER A 108 -12.86 13.74 4.93
N VAL A 109 -13.32 12.72 5.64
CA VAL A 109 -13.07 11.33 5.27
C VAL A 109 -13.59 11.03 3.85
N ILE A 110 -14.72 11.62 3.47
CA ILE A 110 -15.32 11.46 2.13
C ILE A 110 -14.38 11.99 1.05
N ASP A 111 -13.79 13.17 1.25
CA ASP A 111 -12.83 13.76 0.30
C ASP A 111 -11.65 12.81 0.04
N GLY A 112 -11.13 12.19 1.11
CA GLY A 112 -10.05 11.22 1.03
C GLY A 112 -10.42 9.98 0.21
N PHE A 113 -11.57 9.36 0.50
CA PHE A 113 -12.03 8.17 -0.22
C PHE A 113 -12.45 8.46 -1.66
N SER A 114 -13.03 9.63 -1.92
CA SER A 114 -13.39 10.10 -3.26
C SER A 114 -12.13 10.25 -4.13
N THR A 115 -11.06 10.81 -3.58
CA THR A 115 -9.75 10.97 -4.25
C THR A 115 -9.15 9.62 -4.65
N ILE A 116 -9.33 8.57 -3.84
CA ILE A 116 -8.85 7.21 -4.14
C ILE A 116 -9.77 6.47 -5.12
N GLY A 117 -10.95 7.02 -5.39
CA GLY A 117 -11.87 6.51 -6.40
C GLY A 117 -12.93 5.56 -5.87
N PHE A 118 -13.22 5.55 -4.56
CA PHE A 118 -14.31 4.77 -4.02
C PHE A 118 -15.66 5.32 -4.48
N GLU A 119 -16.44 4.50 -5.18
CA GLU A 119 -17.71 4.91 -5.80
C GLU A 119 -18.71 5.51 -4.80
N TRP A 120 -18.79 4.94 -3.60
CA TRP A 120 -19.67 5.45 -2.56
C TRP A 120 -19.30 6.86 -2.06
N ALA A 121 -18.02 7.22 -2.14
CA ALA A 121 -17.52 8.52 -1.73
C ALA A 121 -17.55 9.55 -2.88
N LYS A 122 -17.65 9.09 -4.14
CA LYS A 122 -17.87 9.97 -5.29
C LYS A 122 -19.30 10.51 -5.33
N ASN A 123 -20.28 9.70 -4.91
CA ASN A 123 -21.69 10.07 -4.83
C ASN A 123 -22.25 9.85 -3.40
N PRO A 124 -21.77 10.61 -2.40
CA PRO A 124 -22.12 10.38 -0.99
C PRO A 124 -23.62 10.54 -0.71
N THR A 125 -24.33 11.33 -1.53
CA THR A 125 -25.78 11.58 -1.41
C THR A 125 -26.66 10.36 -1.68
N ASP A 126 -26.11 9.28 -2.25
CA ASP A 126 -26.84 8.03 -2.46
C ASP A 126 -27.17 7.33 -1.13
N TRP A 127 -26.52 7.74 -0.04
CA TRP A 127 -26.73 7.17 1.29
C TRP A 127 -27.74 8.02 2.07
N ILE A 128 -28.72 7.39 2.73
CA ILE A 128 -29.73 8.12 3.50
C ILE A 128 -29.09 8.68 4.77
N GLY A 129 -28.71 9.96 4.75
CA GLY A 129 -28.26 10.77 5.90
C GLY A 129 -26.92 10.39 6.54
N LEU A 130 -26.42 9.16 6.34
CA LEU A 130 -25.17 8.70 6.94
C LEU A 130 -23.96 9.50 6.44
N TRP A 131 -23.99 9.96 5.19
CA TRP A 131 -22.89 10.73 4.62
C TRP A 131 -22.68 12.07 5.34
N GLU A 132 -23.74 12.71 5.84
CA GLU A 132 -23.62 13.98 6.57
C GLU A 132 -22.80 13.82 7.86
N LEU A 133 -22.93 12.67 8.53
CA LEU A 133 -22.14 12.34 9.71
C LEU A 133 -20.67 12.08 9.34
N VAL A 134 -20.43 11.35 8.25
CA VAL A 134 -19.07 11.01 7.80
C VAL A 134 -18.35 12.25 7.24
N ASP A 135 -19.06 13.17 6.60
CA ASP A 135 -18.51 14.41 6.08
C ASP A 135 -18.03 15.37 7.19
N GLN A 136 -18.63 15.27 8.38
CA GLN A 136 -18.18 16.01 9.56
C GLN A 136 -16.90 15.43 10.18
N VAL A 137 -16.50 14.21 9.82
CA VAL A 137 -15.29 13.59 10.36
C VAL A 137 -14.06 14.10 9.59
N PRO A 138 -13.11 14.77 10.26
CA PRO A 138 -11.87 15.19 9.61
C PRO A 138 -11.08 13.98 9.11
N LEU A 139 -10.49 14.09 7.92
CA LEU A 139 -9.70 13.02 7.30
C LEU A 139 -8.58 12.52 8.22
N SER A 140 -7.91 13.43 8.94
CA SER A 140 -6.86 13.08 9.91
C SER A 140 -7.38 12.19 11.04
N VAL A 141 -8.57 12.48 11.58
CA VAL A 141 -9.20 11.65 12.62
C VAL A 141 -9.60 10.29 12.05
N GLY A 142 -10.21 10.26 10.86
CA GLY A 142 -10.59 9.01 10.20
C GLY A 142 -9.39 8.10 9.93
N LEU A 143 -8.30 8.63 9.38
CA LEU A 143 -7.07 7.88 9.15
C LEU A 143 -6.47 7.37 10.46
N PHE A 144 -6.47 8.18 11.52
CA PHE A 144 -5.97 7.74 12.82
C PHE A 144 -6.77 6.55 13.37
N LEU A 145 -8.10 6.62 13.32
CA LEU A 145 -8.98 5.53 13.78
C LEU A 145 -8.81 4.26 12.93
N ILE A 146 -8.69 4.39 11.60
CA ILE A 146 -8.41 3.26 10.71
C ILE A 146 -7.06 2.63 11.05
N GLY A 147 -6.03 3.44 11.30
CA GLY A 147 -4.71 2.95 11.70
C GLY A 147 -4.75 2.16 13.01
N LEU A 148 -5.47 2.67 14.02
CA LEU A 148 -5.69 1.96 15.29
C LEU A 148 -6.49 0.66 15.10
N TYR A 149 -7.53 0.70 14.27
CA TYR A 149 -8.31 -0.48 13.93
C TYR A 149 -7.43 -1.55 13.29
N VAL A 150 -6.66 -1.22 12.25
CA VAL A 150 -5.73 -2.16 11.59
C VAL A 150 -4.70 -2.69 12.59
N PHE A 151 -4.23 -1.86 13.52
CA PHE A 151 -3.32 -2.28 14.59
C PHE A 151 -3.96 -3.30 15.54
N GLN A 152 -5.26 -3.20 15.83
CA GLN A 152 -5.96 -4.14 16.71
C GLN A 152 -6.05 -5.57 16.12
N PHE A 153 -6.13 -5.72 14.79
CA PHE A 153 -6.14 -7.04 14.13
C PHE A 153 -4.75 -7.67 14.01
N TYR A 154 -3.74 -7.07 14.64
CA TYR A 154 -2.40 -7.65 14.74
C TYR A 154 -2.33 -8.85 15.71
N ASP A 155 -3.18 -8.86 16.75
CA ASP A 155 -3.24 -9.90 17.78
C ASP A 155 -3.86 -11.20 17.26
#